data_AF-A0A6N8B6T9-F1
#
_entry.id   AF-A0A6N8B6T9-F1
#
_cell.length_a   1.000
_cell.length_b   1.000
_cell.length_c   1.000
_cell.angle_alpha   90.00
_cell.angle_beta   90.00
_cell.angle_gamma   90.00
#
_symmetry.space_group_name_H-M   'P 1'
#
loop_
_entity.id
_entity.type
_entity.pdbx_description
1 polymer ?
#
loop_
_entity_poly.entity_id
_entity_poly.type
_entity_poly.pdbx_seq_one_letter_code
_entity_poly.pdbx_strand_id
1 'polypeptide(L)'
;MGLPKIPERGRKGSIVDIIESIALEETALAALINSEAEKVQAFAECLDCDHMSDIIDFQKSVSGVVQNAIKMQMLLQFKLEDVIDLIDGDDD
;
A
#
# COMPACT_ATOMS: atom_id res chain seq x y z
N MET A 1 -3.99 30.76 -13.32
CA MET A 1 -4.50 29.82 -12.31
C MET A 1 -4.08 30.35 -10.95
N GLY A 2 -5.03 30.65 -10.06
CA GLY A 2 -4.71 31.16 -8.72
C GLY A 2 -4.02 30.08 -7.87
N LEU A 3 -3.20 30.51 -6.90
CA LEU A 3 -2.58 29.60 -5.93
C LEU A 3 -3.67 28.72 -5.29
N PRO A 4 -3.46 27.39 -5.17
CA PRO A 4 -4.36 26.54 -4.41
C PRO A 4 -4.42 27.06 -2.97
N LYS A 5 -5.63 27.31 -2.46
CA LYS A 5 -5.85 27.67 -1.07
C LYS A 5 -5.75 26.40 -0.23
N ILE A 6 -4.73 26.30 0.61
CA ILE A 6 -4.62 25.23 1.59
C ILE A 6 -5.74 25.46 2.62
N PRO A 7 -6.65 24.50 2.83
CA PRO A 7 -7.69 24.64 3.85
C PRO A 7 -7.02 24.76 5.22
N GLU A 8 -7.40 25.77 6.01
CA GLU A 8 -6.98 25.83 7.41
C GLU A 8 -7.65 24.68 8.16
N ARG A 9 -6.83 23.72 8.61
CA ARG A 9 -7.27 22.58 9.39
C ARG A 9 -6.65 22.64 10.77
N GLY A 10 -7.48 22.53 11.81
CA GLY A 10 -7.00 22.34 13.17
C GLY A 10 -6.42 20.94 13.36
N ARG A 11 -5.69 20.73 14.46
CA ARG A 11 -5.00 19.46 14.80
C ARG A 11 -5.83 18.20 14.51
N LYS A 12 -7.07 18.14 15.01
CA LYS A 12 -7.97 16.99 14.79
C LYS A 12 -8.26 16.72 13.32
N GLY A 13 -8.45 17.78 12.52
CA GLY A 13 -8.68 17.65 11.07
C GLY A 13 -7.44 17.11 10.36
N SER A 14 -6.26 17.58 10.73
CA SER A 14 -4.99 17.07 10.18
C SER A 14 -4.74 15.61 10.54
N ILE A 15 -5.06 15.19 11.77
CA ILE A 15 -4.97 13.78 12.19
C ILE A 15 -5.91 12.90 11.35
N VAL A 16 -7.15 13.34 11.16
CA VAL A 16 -8.13 12.63 10.32
C VAL A 16 -7.63 12.49 8.88
N ASP A 17 -7.05 13.54 8.29
CA ASP A 17 -6.49 13.48 6.95
C ASP A 17 -5.34 12.45 6.83
N ILE A 18 -4.51 12.32 7.88
CA ILE A 18 -3.41 11.34 7.88
C ILE A 18 -3.97 9.92 7.95
N ILE A 19 -4.97 9.68 8.81
CA ILE A 19 -5.64 8.37 8.91
C ILE A 19 -6.31 8.01 7.57
N GLU A 20 -6.98 8.97 6.93
CA GLU A 20 -7.57 8.78 5.60
C GLU A 20 -6.50 8.44 4.55
N SER A 21 -5.35 9.12 4.58
CA SER A 21 -4.21 8.81 3.71
C SER A 21 -3.70 7.37 3.93
N ILE A 22 -3.56 6.94 5.18
CA ILE A 22 -3.15 5.56 5.52
C ILE A 22 -4.16 4.55 4.96
N ALA A 23 -5.46 4.78 5.17
CA ALA A 23 -6.51 3.90 4.67
C ALA A 23 -6.54 3.81 3.13
N LEU A 24 -6.28 4.93 2.43
CA LEU A 24 -6.15 4.95 0.97
C LEU A 24 -4.92 4.17 0.50
N GLU A 25 -3.78 4.31 1.17
CA GLU A 25 -2.56 3.54 0.89
C GLU A 25 -2.78 2.03 1.12
N GLU A 26 -3.47 1.62 2.19
CA GLU A 26 -3.83 0.22 2.44
C GLU A 26 -4.76 -0.34 1.36
N THR A 27 -5.76 0.44 0.94
CA THR A 27 -6.68 0.06 -0.14
C THR A 27 -5.92 -0.14 -1.46
N ALA A 28 -4.96 0.74 -1.76
CA ALA A 28 -4.11 0.63 -2.95
C ALA A 28 -3.19 -0.60 -2.89
N LEU A 29 -2.61 -0.91 -1.72
CA LEU A 29 -1.83 -2.14 -1.52
C LEU A 29 -2.67 -3.40 -1.71
N ALA A 30 -3.90 -3.43 -1.19
CA ALA A 30 -4.81 -4.55 -1.39
C ALA A 30 -5.14 -4.77 -2.87
N ALA A 31 -5.43 -3.69 -3.60
CA ALA A 31 -5.68 -3.75 -5.04
C ALA A 31 -4.44 -4.24 -5.83
N LEU A 32 -3.24 -3.80 -5.44
CA LEU A 32 -1.98 -4.27 -6.03
C LEU A 32 -1.78 -5.77 -5.80
N ILE A 33 -1.98 -6.25 -4.57
CA ILE A 33 -1.85 -7.68 -4.24
C ILE A 33 -2.86 -8.51 -5.04
N ASN A 34 -4.10 -8.03 -5.15
CA ASN A 34 -5.12 -8.71 -5.96
C ASN A 34 -4.72 -8.77 -7.44
N SER A 35 -4.20 -7.68 -8.00
CA SER A 35 -3.73 -7.63 -9.39
C SER A 35 -2.56 -8.60 -9.63
N GLU A 36 -1.63 -8.74 -8.68
CA GLU A 36 -0.58 -9.76 -8.77
C GLU A 36 -1.13 -11.18 -8.66
N ALA A 37 -2.16 -11.42 -7.84
CA ALA A 37 -2.82 -12.72 -7.74
C ALA A 37 -3.52 -13.10 -9.06
N GLU A 38 -4.26 -12.18 -9.68
CA GLU A 38 -4.88 -12.37 -11.00
C GLU A 38 -3.83 -12.67 -12.07
N LYS A 39 -2.68 -11.99 -12.02
CA LYS A 39 -1.55 -12.23 -12.92
C LYS A 39 -0.98 -13.65 -12.74
N VAL A 40 -0.82 -14.12 -11.50
CA VAL A 40 -0.39 -15.50 -11.20
C VAL A 40 -1.39 -16.51 -11.75
N GLN A 41 -2.69 -16.28 -11.58
CA GLN A 41 -3.72 -17.16 -12.11
C GLN A 41 -3.69 -17.22 -13.65
N ALA A 42 -3.63 -16.06 -14.31
CA ALA A 42 -3.53 -15.99 -15.77
C ALA A 42 -2.28 -16.70 -16.31
N PHE A 43 -1.15 -16.59 -15.60
CA PHE A 43 0.08 -17.30 -15.95
C PHE A 43 -0.07 -18.82 -15.76
N ALA A 44 -0.74 -19.27 -14.70
CA ALA A 44 -0.98 -20.68 -14.43
C ALA A 44 -1.92 -21.33 -15.47
N GLU A 45 -2.83 -20.55 -16.07
CA GLU A 45 -3.73 -20.98 -17.14
C GLU A 45 -3.07 -20.98 -18.53
N CYS A 46 -1.85 -20.44 -18.65
CA CYS A 46 -1.15 -20.37 -19.93
C CYS A 46 -0.52 -21.73 -20.29
N LEU A 47 -1.02 -22.35 -21.38
CA LEU A 47 -0.57 -23.66 -21.86
C LEU A 47 0.78 -23.64 -22.62
N ASP A 48 1.27 -22.47 -23.03
CA ASP A 48 2.50 -22.30 -23.85
C ASP A 48 3.72 -21.83 -23.04
N CYS A 49 3.68 -21.93 -21.70
CA CYS A 49 4.80 -21.62 -20.82
C CYS A 49 5.90 -22.71 -20.88
N ASP A 50 6.50 -22.92 -22.04
CA ASP A 50 7.42 -24.04 -22.29
C ASP A 50 8.83 -23.85 -21.71
N HIS A 51 9.18 -22.64 -21.24
CA HIS A 51 10.51 -22.32 -20.75
C HIS A 51 10.53 -22.15 -19.24
N MET A 52 11.23 -23.06 -18.55
CA MET A 52 11.38 -23.04 -17.09
C MET A 52 12.06 -21.75 -16.57
N SER A 53 12.86 -21.07 -17.40
CA SER A 53 13.42 -19.74 -17.08
C SER A 53 12.33 -18.71 -16.85
N ASP A 54 11.31 -18.70 -17.71
CA ASP A 54 10.29 -17.67 -17.75
C ASP A 54 9.36 -17.81 -16.54
N ILE A 55 9.10 -19.05 -16.12
CA ILE A 55 8.38 -19.38 -14.87
C ILE A 55 9.14 -18.86 -13.64
N ILE A 56 10.45 -19.08 -13.58
CA ILE A 56 11.28 -18.66 -12.44
C ILE A 56 11.34 -17.12 -12.37
N ASP A 57 11.52 -16.45 -13.51
CA ASP A 57 11.60 -15.00 -13.56
C ASP A 57 10.25 -14.35 -13.24
N PHE A 58 9.15 -14.94 -13.70
CA PHE A 58 7.81 -14.56 -13.29
C PHE A 58 7.61 -14.68 -11.77
N GLN A 59 7.94 -15.83 -11.18
CA GLN A 59 7.82 -16.08 -9.74
C GLN A 59 8.66 -15.07 -8.93
N LYS A 60 9.89 -14.79 -9.37
CA LYS A 60 10.75 -13.78 -8.72
C LYS A 60 10.14 -12.38 -8.78
N SER A 61 9.57 -12.00 -9.94
CA SER A 61 8.90 -10.71 -10.09
C SER A 61 7.74 -10.57 -9.12
N VAL A 62 6.82 -11.55 -9.07
CA VAL A 62 5.67 -11.53 -8.14
C VAL A 62 6.14 -11.51 -6.69
N SER A 63 7.12 -12.35 -6.34
CA SER A 63 7.69 -12.38 -4.99
C SER A 63 8.30 -11.04 -4.60
N GLY A 64 8.98 -10.35 -5.53
CA GLY A 64 9.52 -9.02 -5.31
C GLY A 64 8.44 -7.97 -5.02
N VAL A 65 7.32 -8.02 -5.76
CA VAL A 65 6.18 -7.12 -5.50
C VAL A 65 5.58 -7.39 -4.12
N VAL A 66 5.33 -8.65 -3.77
CA VAL A 66 4.78 -9.04 -2.45
C VAL A 66 5.73 -8.64 -1.32
N GLN A 67 7.04 -8.86 -1.46
CA GLN A 67 8.04 -8.42 -0.49
C GLN A 67 8.04 -6.90 -0.30
N ASN A 68 7.89 -6.14 -1.38
CA ASN A 68 7.82 -4.69 -1.29
C ASN A 68 6.50 -4.21 -0.69
N ALA A 69 5.38 -4.87 -0.97
CA ALA A 69 4.09 -4.59 -0.34
C ALA A 69 4.16 -4.81 1.18
N ILE A 70 4.82 -5.89 1.64
CA ILE A 70 5.04 -6.13 3.08
C ILE A 70 5.84 -4.99 3.73
N LYS A 71 6.92 -4.53 3.08
CA LYS A 71 7.71 -3.39 3.59
C LYS A 71 6.87 -2.12 3.69
N MET A 72 6.02 -1.86 2.70
CA MET A 72 5.09 -0.73 2.74
C MET A 72 4.08 -0.88 3.88
N GLN A 73 3.54 -2.08 4.11
CA GLN A 73 2.63 -2.35 5.23
C GLN A 73 3.31 -2.08 6.58
N MET A 74 4.60 -2.42 6.74
CA MET A 74 5.36 -2.08 7.95
C MET A 74 5.52 -0.56 8.13
N LEU A 75 5.79 0.19 7.04
CA LEU A 75 5.88 1.65 7.11
C LEU A 75 4.53 2.31 7.43
N LEU A 76 3.43 1.75 6.91
CA LEU A 76 2.08 2.18 7.25
C LEU A 76 1.76 1.93 8.72
N GLN A 77 2.19 0.79 9.26
CA GLN A 77 2.05 0.49 10.68
C GLN A 77 2.78 1.53 11.54
N PHE A 78 4.02 1.87 11.23
CA PHE A 78 4.74 2.92 11.97
C PHE A 78 4.05 4.29 11.87
N LYS A 79 3.56 4.67 10.68
CA LYS A 79 2.77 5.90 10.51
C LYS A 79 1.50 5.88 11.38
N LEU A 80 0.85 4.74 11.52
CA LEU A 80 -0.35 4.61 12.34
C LEU A 80 -0.03 4.69 13.83
N GLU A 81 1.06 4.05 14.28
CA GLU A 81 1.57 4.14 15.66
C GLU A 81 1.87 5.61 16.03
N ASP A 82 2.59 6.34 15.18
CA ASP A 82 2.88 7.77 15.38
C ASP A 82 1.59 8.61 15.51
N VAL A 83 0.55 8.27 14.73
CA VAL A 83 -0.74 8.97 14.78
C VAL A 83 -1.52 8.65 16.05
N ILE A 84 -1.46 7.40 16.53
CA ILE A 84 -2.07 7.00 17.80
C ILE A 84 -1.43 7.76 18.95
N ASP A 85 -0.09 7.84 18.99
CA ASP A 85 0.64 8.62 20.00
C ASP A 85 0.23 10.10 20.01
N LEU A 86 -0.02 10.68 18.83
CA LEU A 86 -0.51 12.06 18.70
C LEU A 86 -1.94 12.27 19.20
N ILE A 87 -2.78 11.22 19.20
CA ILE A 87 -4.15 11.25 19.73
C ILE A 87 -4.12 11.09 21.25
N ASP A 88 -3.32 10.14 21.75
CA ASP A 88 -3.25 9.82 23.19
C ASP A 88 -2.55 10.93 23.99
N GLY A 89 -1.62 11.68 23.36
CA GLY A 89 -1.00 12.86 23.96
C GLY A 89 -1.92 14.09 24.12
N ASP A 90 -3.21 14.00 23.77
CA ASP A 90 -4.21 15.08 23.96
C ASP A 90 -4.99 14.98 25.29
N ASP A 91 -4.72 13.98 26.14
CA ASP A 91 -5.38 13.78 27.44
C ASP A 91 -4.72 14.49 28.65
N ASP A 92 -3.64 15.28 28.45
CA ASP A 92 -2.97 16.11 29.47
C ASP A 92 -3.23 17.63 29.33
#